data_AF-A0A497D580-F1
#
_entry.id   AF-A0A497D580-F1
#
_cell.length_a   1.000
_cell.length_b   1.000
_cell.length_c   1.000
_cell.angle_alpha   90.00
_cell.angle_beta   90.00
_cell.angle_gamma   90.00
#
_symmetry.space_group_name_H-M   'P 1'
#
loop_
_entity.id
_entity.type
_entity.pdbx_description
1 polymer ?
#
loop_
_entity_poly.entity_id
_entity_poly.type
_entity_poly.pdbx_seq_one_letter_code
_entity_poly.pdbx_strand_id
1 'polypeptide(L)'
;MNGKTGDLINLSGGLAPERLKNNKPMTKPIKYLLTALMLLPLFSFSQKVENVHFEQVGKQIYIYYDLIGKGTYMVKVYCSTDESSSWGNPLQKVSGNVGFNIKQGNNKKIIWDVLKEKEKLTGTINFKIEAVPNIGIEIVFVQGGTFQMGSSNGVGDNDEHPQHTVTVNDFYIGKYEVTQKQWKEIMGTSTSLSN
;
A
#
# COMPACT_ATOMS: atom_id res chain seq x y z
N MET A 1 1.38 32.43 -79.19
CA MET A 1 2.54 32.84 -78.37
C MET A 1 2.75 31.76 -77.32
N ASN A 2 3.88 31.04 -77.45
CA ASN A 2 4.58 30.08 -76.56
C ASN A 2 3.74 29.20 -75.61
N GLY A 3 3.77 27.86 -75.59
CA GLY A 3 4.63 26.86 -76.25
C GLY A 3 4.77 25.61 -75.34
N LYS A 4 4.05 24.53 -75.70
CA LYS A 4 4.26 23.05 -75.58
C LYS A 4 5.01 22.45 -74.36
N THR A 5 4.61 21.29 -73.81
CA THR A 5 4.91 19.91 -74.29
C THR A 5 4.08 18.92 -73.42
N GLY A 6 3.23 18.00 -73.93
CA GLY A 6 3.49 16.70 -74.58
C GLY A 6 3.24 15.55 -73.57
N ASP A 7 2.07 14.89 -73.59
CA ASP A 7 1.75 13.60 -74.26
C ASP A 7 2.23 12.35 -73.49
N LEU A 8 1.61 11.16 -73.43
CA LEU A 8 0.32 10.51 -73.73
C LEU A 8 0.58 9.00 -73.44
N ILE A 9 -0.42 8.17 -73.06
CA ILE A 9 -0.77 6.92 -73.77
C ILE A 9 -1.99 6.19 -73.17
N ASN A 10 -3.09 6.32 -73.92
CA ASN A 10 -4.04 5.32 -74.44
C ASN A 10 -5.04 4.49 -73.61
N LEU A 11 -6.20 4.32 -74.28
CA LEU A 11 -7.58 4.09 -73.85
C LEU A 11 -8.16 2.74 -74.34
N SER A 12 -9.42 2.50 -73.93
CA SER A 12 -10.49 1.61 -74.46
C SER A 12 -10.57 0.21 -73.83
N GLY A 13 -11.71 -0.40 -73.46
CA GLY A 13 -13.16 -0.17 -73.64
C GLY A 13 -13.84 -1.56 -73.68
N GLY A 14 -14.74 -1.93 -72.74
CA GLY A 14 -16.17 -2.32 -72.94
C GLY A 14 -16.46 -3.43 -73.99
N LEU A 15 -17.28 -4.49 -73.83
CA LEU A 15 -18.48 -4.83 -73.03
C LEU A 15 -18.71 -6.38 -73.03
N ALA A 16 -19.64 -6.84 -72.18
CA ALA A 16 -20.09 -8.19 -71.67
C ALA A 16 -20.58 -9.27 -72.71
N PRO A 17 -21.21 -10.46 -72.40
CA PRO A 17 -21.78 -10.98 -71.12
C PRO A 17 -21.78 -12.54 -70.82
N GLU A 18 -22.37 -12.89 -69.66
CA GLU A 18 -23.12 -14.11 -69.24
C GLU A 18 -22.50 -15.49 -68.81
N ARG A 19 -22.90 -15.90 -67.58
CA ARG A 19 -23.40 -17.21 -67.06
C ARG A 19 -22.48 -18.34 -66.51
N LEU A 20 -22.78 -18.66 -65.23
CA LEU A 20 -23.05 -19.98 -64.60
C LEU A 20 -21.90 -20.94 -64.23
N LYS A 21 -21.64 -21.12 -62.92
CA LYS A 21 -22.05 -22.29 -62.09
C LYS A 21 -21.38 -22.36 -60.72
N ASN A 22 -22.22 -22.66 -59.73
CA ASN A 22 -21.88 -23.04 -58.35
C ASN A 22 -21.02 -24.31 -58.28
N ASN A 23 -20.17 -24.46 -57.24
CA ASN A 23 -19.88 -25.72 -56.54
C ASN A 23 -19.09 -25.48 -55.22
N LYS A 24 -19.84 -25.43 -54.09
CA LYS A 24 -19.65 -25.96 -52.70
C LYS A 24 -18.24 -26.11 -52.04
N PRO A 25 -18.14 -26.25 -50.69
CA PRO A 25 -17.75 -25.16 -49.78
C PRO A 25 -16.53 -25.52 -48.88
N MET A 26 -15.83 -24.52 -48.34
CA MET A 26 -14.99 -24.72 -47.16
C MET A 26 -15.07 -23.51 -46.23
N THR A 27 -15.35 -23.85 -44.98
CA THR A 27 -15.48 -23.03 -43.78
C THR A 27 -14.34 -22.01 -43.60
N LYS A 28 -14.70 -20.75 -43.35
CA LYS A 28 -13.78 -19.65 -43.02
C LYS A 28 -14.39 -18.74 -41.92
N PRO A 29 -13.55 -18.04 -41.14
CA PRO A 29 -13.50 -18.25 -39.69
C PRO A 29 -14.20 -17.19 -38.84
N ILE A 30 -14.45 -17.62 -37.60
CA ILE A 30 -14.70 -16.91 -36.33
C ILE A 30 -14.56 -15.38 -36.39
N LYS A 31 -15.69 -14.69 -36.20
CA LYS A 31 -15.76 -13.24 -35.97
C LYS A 31 -15.34 -12.95 -34.52
N TYR A 32 -14.12 -12.44 -34.31
CA TYR A 32 -13.74 -11.87 -33.02
C TYR A 32 -14.42 -10.51 -32.86
N LEU A 33 -15.47 -10.48 -32.03
CA LEU A 33 -16.04 -9.27 -31.48
C LEU A 33 -15.01 -8.70 -30.48
N LEU A 34 -14.26 -7.69 -30.90
CA LEU A 34 -13.38 -6.92 -30.02
C LEU A 34 -14.25 -6.19 -29.00
N THR A 35 -14.56 -6.87 -27.89
CA THR A 35 -15.06 -6.20 -26.69
C THR A 35 -13.85 -5.51 -26.07
N ALA A 36 -13.73 -4.21 -26.28
CA ALA A 36 -12.88 -3.36 -25.48
C ALA A 36 -13.45 -3.36 -24.05
N LEU A 37 -13.05 -4.35 -23.26
CA LEU A 37 -13.24 -4.37 -21.82
C LEU A 37 -12.43 -3.20 -21.29
N MET A 38 -13.07 -2.03 -21.12
CA MET A 38 -12.51 -0.97 -20.29
C MET A 38 -12.18 -1.61 -18.96
N LEU A 39 -10.90 -1.80 -18.70
CA LEU A 39 -10.38 -2.04 -17.37
C LEU A 39 -10.72 -0.77 -16.59
N LEU A 40 -11.89 -0.74 -15.96
CA LEU A 40 -12.14 0.21 -14.90
C LEU A 40 -11.01 -0.02 -13.89
N PRO A 41 -10.17 0.99 -13.57
CA PRO A 41 -9.27 0.84 -12.45
C PRO A 41 -10.18 0.57 -11.26
N LEU A 42 -10.13 -0.66 -10.76
CA LEU A 42 -10.59 -0.97 -9.42
C LEU A 42 -9.75 -0.08 -8.52
N PHE A 43 -10.29 1.09 -8.16
CA PHE A 43 -9.77 1.86 -7.05
C PHE A 43 -10.04 1.01 -5.82
N SER A 44 -9.12 0.09 -5.54
CA SER A 44 -9.00 -0.52 -4.23
C SER A 44 -8.78 0.64 -3.28
N PHE A 45 -9.81 0.99 -2.50
CA PHE A 45 -9.64 1.84 -1.33
C PHE A 45 -8.88 1.04 -0.27
N SER A 46 -7.60 0.80 -0.53
CA SER A 46 -6.61 0.45 0.46
C SER A 46 -5.80 1.71 0.70
N GLN A 47 -5.53 2.02 1.96
CA GLN A 47 -4.62 3.09 2.32
C GLN A 47 -3.29 2.87 1.62
N LYS A 48 -2.79 3.88 0.91
CA LYS A 48 -1.56 3.76 0.13
C LYS A 48 -0.60 4.90 0.45
N VAL A 49 0.60 4.51 0.88
CA VAL A 49 1.74 5.41 0.93
C VAL A 49 2.45 5.30 -0.41
N GLU A 50 2.67 6.43 -1.08
CA GLU A 50 3.31 6.51 -2.39
C GLU A 50 4.42 7.55 -2.41
N ASN A 51 5.21 7.54 -3.48
CA ASN A 51 6.23 8.56 -3.79
C ASN A 51 7.22 8.81 -2.64
N VAL A 52 7.61 7.75 -1.94
CA VAL A 52 8.59 7.84 -0.85
C VAL A 52 9.95 8.17 -1.42
N HIS A 53 10.50 9.31 -1.02
CA HIS A 53 11.85 9.73 -1.36
C HIS A 53 12.45 10.49 -0.19
N PHE A 54 13.76 10.72 -0.21
CA PHE A 54 14.42 11.42 0.88
C PHE A 54 15.58 12.29 0.38
N GLU A 55 15.89 13.30 1.17
CA GLU A 55 16.98 14.24 0.95
C GLU A 55 17.77 14.39 2.24
N GLN A 56 19.10 14.43 2.12
CA GLN A 56 19.95 14.73 3.27
C GLN A 56 20.32 16.22 3.24
N VAL A 57 20.04 16.93 4.34
CA VAL A 57 20.48 18.31 4.53
C VAL A 57 21.30 18.37 5.82
N GLY A 58 22.62 18.44 5.67
CA GLY A 58 23.55 18.39 6.79
C GLY A 58 23.43 17.09 7.58
N LYS A 59 22.99 17.21 8.86
CA LYS A 59 22.86 16.10 9.81
C LYS A 59 21.44 15.50 9.88
N GLN A 60 20.51 16.06 9.11
CA GLN A 60 19.11 15.65 9.10
C GLN A 60 18.77 14.99 7.77
N ILE A 61 17.87 14.01 7.85
CA ILE A 61 17.25 13.41 6.67
C ILE A 61 15.80 13.83 6.61
N TYR A 62 15.40 14.35 5.46
CA TYR A 62 14.05 14.78 5.14
C TYR A 62 13.43 13.68 4.29
N ILE A 63 12.37 13.06 4.78
CA ILE A 63 11.68 11.96 4.11
C ILE A 63 10.32 12.49 3.67
N TYR A 64 10.04 12.37 2.38
CA TYR A 64 8.82 12.85 1.76
C TYR A 64 7.97 11.67 1.32
N TYR A 65 6.65 11.81 1.43
CA TYR A 65 5.71 10.80 0.97
C TYR A 65 4.32 11.38 0.69
N ASP A 66 3.57 10.67 -0.13
CA ASP A 66 2.16 10.96 -0.36
C ASP A 66 1.30 9.95 0.43
N LEU A 67 0.27 10.46 1.10
CA LEU A 67 -0.65 9.66 1.90
C LEU A 67 -2.03 9.69 1.27
N ILE A 68 -2.41 8.57 0.66
CA ILE A 68 -3.67 8.41 -0.05
C ILE A 68 -4.64 7.60 0.80
N GLY A 69 -5.87 8.11 0.94
CA GLY A 69 -6.95 7.42 1.64
C GLY A 69 -8.00 8.38 2.19
N LYS A 70 -8.70 7.95 3.25
CA LYS A 70 -9.73 8.72 3.96
C LYS A 70 -9.47 8.68 5.46
N GLY A 71 -9.47 9.85 6.10
CA GLY A 71 -9.40 10.00 7.54
C GLY A 71 -8.00 10.39 8.04
N THR A 72 -7.69 9.95 9.25
CA THR A 72 -6.41 10.18 9.91
C THR A 72 -5.67 8.88 10.11
N TYR A 73 -4.34 8.95 10.17
CA TYR A 73 -3.46 7.79 10.18
C TYR A 73 -2.42 7.89 11.28
N MET A 74 -2.04 6.74 11.82
CA MET A 74 -0.80 6.57 12.57
C MET A 74 0.31 6.26 11.58
N VAL A 75 1.28 7.16 11.45
CA VAL A 75 2.42 7.02 10.54
C VAL A 75 3.65 6.61 11.32
N LYS A 76 4.26 5.50 10.92
CA LYS A 76 5.53 4.98 11.42
C LYS A 76 6.54 4.98 10.28
N VAL A 77 7.80 5.29 10.60
CA VAL A 77 8.89 5.26 9.64
C VAL A 77 9.98 4.33 10.13
N TYR A 78 10.53 3.55 9.21
CA TYR A 78 11.56 2.55 9.45
C TYR A 78 12.76 2.87 8.57
N CYS A 79 13.95 2.63 9.09
CA CYS A 79 15.20 2.75 8.35
C CYS A 79 15.91 1.40 8.33
N SER A 80 16.30 0.99 7.14
CA SER A 80 17.17 -0.16 6.88
C SER A 80 18.47 0.35 6.24
N THR A 81 19.59 -0.25 6.63
CA THR A 81 20.94 0.04 6.10
C THR A 81 21.53 -1.15 5.35
N ASP A 82 20.70 -2.17 5.13
CA ASP A 82 21.02 -3.44 4.49
C ASP A 82 20.22 -3.60 3.20
N GLU A 83 20.81 -4.24 2.20
CA GLU A 83 20.14 -4.51 0.92
C GLU A 83 18.95 -5.46 1.09
N SER A 84 18.94 -6.26 2.17
CA SER A 84 17.87 -7.20 2.52
C SER A 84 16.61 -6.57 3.09
N SER A 85 16.57 -5.24 3.32
CA SER A 85 15.40 -4.56 3.90
C SER A 85 14.94 -5.18 5.23
N SER A 86 15.88 -5.57 6.10
CA SER A 86 15.51 -6.00 7.46
C SER A 86 15.04 -4.77 8.25
N TRP A 87 13.75 -4.73 8.53
CA TRP A 87 13.14 -3.59 9.23
C TRP A 87 13.28 -3.80 10.74
N GLY A 88 14.09 -2.96 11.38
CA GLY A 88 14.16 -2.88 12.83
C GLY A 88 12.95 -2.19 13.45
N ASN A 89 13.11 -1.66 14.66
CA ASN A 89 12.10 -0.84 15.30
C ASN A 89 11.83 0.46 14.51
N PRO A 90 10.61 1.03 14.59
CA PRO A 90 10.33 2.34 13.98
C PRO A 90 11.20 3.41 14.63
N LEU A 91 11.63 4.37 13.81
CA LEU A 91 12.48 5.47 14.25
C LEU A 91 11.77 6.32 15.31
N GLN A 92 12.52 6.72 16.33
CA GLN A 92 11.99 7.45 17.49
C GLN A 92 12.42 8.92 17.50
N LYS A 93 13.55 9.29 16.88
CA LYS A 93 14.06 10.67 16.86
C LYS A 93 13.60 11.40 15.60
N VAL A 94 12.31 11.28 15.32
CA VAL A 94 11.64 11.81 14.12
C VAL A 94 10.61 12.87 14.50
N SER A 95 10.36 13.80 13.60
CA SER A 95 9.38 14.88 13.75
C SER A 95 8.68 15.19 12.42
N GLY A 96 7.67 16.05 12.43
CA GLY A 96 6.89 16.41 11.24
C GLY A 96 5.63 15.56 11.10
N ASN A 97 5.36 15.06 9.89
CA ASN A 97 4.18 14.23 9.59
C ASN A 97 4.41 12.76 9.96
N VAL A 98 4.62 12.50 11.25
CA VAL A 98 4.85 11.17 11.82
C VAL A 98 4.09 11.04 13.13
N GLY A 99 3.70 9.82 13.51
CA GLY A 99 2.89 9.57 14.70
C GLY A 99 1.39 9.60 14.44
N PHE A 100 0.60 9.95 15.45
CA PHE A 100 -0.86 9.88 15.41
C PHE A 100 -1.49 11.07 14.65
N ASN A 101 -2.73 10.87 14.21
CA ASN A 101 -3.59 11.92 13.65
C ASN A 101 -3.10 12.59 12.36
N ILE A 102 -2.28 11.89 11.56
CA ILE A 102 -1.82 12.43 10.28
C ILE A 102 -2.93 12.32 9.25
N LYS A 103 -3.41 13.47 8.76
CA LYS A 103 -4.37 13.52 7.65
C LYS A 103 -3.71 13.17 6.33
N GLN A 104 -4.48 12.58 5.41
CA GLN A 104 -4.11 12.36 4.02
C GLN A 104 -3.59 13.63 3.31
N GLY A 105 -2.95 13.45 2.17
CA GLY A 105 -2.45 14.51 1.30
C GLY A 105 -1.04 14.25 0.80
N ASN A 106 -0.61 15.10 -0.12
CA ASN A 106 0.67 14.95 -0.81
C ASN A 106 1.79 15.70 -0.08
N ASN A 107 3.03 15.33 -0.39
CA ASN A 107 4.25 15.98 0.08
C ASN A 107 4.33 16.10 1.60
N LYS A 108 3.90 15.05 2.31
CA LYS A 108 4.08 14.95 3.76
C LYS A 108 5.56 14.78 4.05
N LYS A 109 6.03 15.41 5.12
CA LYS A 109 7.45 15.51 5.44
C LYS A 109 7.75 15.01 6.84
N ILE A 110 8.64 14.03 6.93
CA ILE A 110 9.24 13.55 8.18
C ILE A 110 10.67 14.03 8.24
N ILE A 111 11.08 14.56 9.38
CA ILE A 111 12.45 15.00 9.64
C ILE A 111 13.05 14.04 10.65
N TRP A 112 14.14 13.38 10.26
CA TRP A 112 14.89 12.48 11.13
C TRP A 112 16.21 13.11 11.58
N ASP A 113 16.38 13.23 12.89
CA ASP A 113 17.65 13.61 13.52
C ASP A 113 18.54 12.37 13.68
N VAL A 114 19.29 12.03 12.63
CA VAL A 114 20.12 10.82 12.55
C VAL A 114 21.01 10.66 13.79
N LEU A 115 21.78 11.69 14.14
CA LEU A 115 22.78 11.61 15.20
C LEU A 115 22.21 11.47 16.61
N LYS A 116 20.90 11.71 16.80
CA LYS A 116 20.24 11.46 18.10
C LYS A 116 19.84 10.00 18.28
N GLU A 117 19.89 9.20 17.21
CA GLU A 117 19.41 7.81 17.19
C GLU A 117 20.48 6.81 16.76
N LYS A 118 21.35 7.18 15.82
CA LYS A 118 22.47 6.37 15.35
C LYS A 118 23.75 7.19 15.31
N GLU A 119 24.85 6.64 15.82
CA GLU A 119 26.17 7.28 15.78
C GLU A 119 26.70 7.43 14.34
N LYS A 120 26.35 6.49 13.45
CA LYS A 120 26.73 6.52 12.04
C LYS A 120 25.66 5.85 11.17
N LEU A 121 25.43 6.41 9.99
CA LEU A 121 24.71 5.76 8.90
C LEU A 121 25.72 5.36 7.82
N THR A 122 25.81 4.07 7.53
CA THR A 122 26.65 3.52 6.45
C THR A 122 25.88 2.44 5.71
N GLY A 123 26.14 2.30 4.41
CA GLY A 123 25.48 1.32 3.55
C GLY A 123 24.35 1.94 2.72
N THR A 124 23.57 1.08 2.08
CA THR A 124 22.41 1.47 1.27
C THR A 124 21.25 1.80 2.20
N ILE A 125 20.82 3.07 2.20
CA ILE A 125 19.77 3.55 3.10
C ILE A 125 18.41 3.39 2.40
N ASN A 126 17.53 2.62 3.01
CA ASN A 126 16.15 2.46 2.58
C ASN A 126 15.19 2.91 3.69
N PHE A 127 14.13 3.61 3.31
CA PHE A 127 13.06 3.99 4.21
C PHE A 127 11.76 3.29 3.83
N LYS A 128 11.07 2.77 4.84
CA LYS A 128 9.70 2.29 4.72
C LYS A 128 8.80 3.14 5.60
N ILE A 129 7.70 3.59 5.04
CA ILE A 129 6.66 4.31 5.76
C ILE A 129 5.46 3.40 5.83
N GLU A 130 5.04 3.10 7.06
CA GLU A 130 3.81 2.39 7.32
C GLU A 130 2.82 3.40 7.85
N ALA A 131 1.68 3.50 7.19
CA ALA A 131 0.59 4.31 7.66
C ALA A 131 -0.58 3.36 7.94
N VAL A 132 -1.15 3.47 9.14
CA VAL A 132 -2.25 2.61 9.62
C VAL A 132 -3.44 3.52 9.93
N PRO A 133 -4.69 3.16 9.58
CA PRO A 133 -5.85 3.98 9.90
C PRO A 133 -5.94 4.22 11.40
N ASN A 134 -6.13 5.49 11.78
CA ASN A 134 -6.43 5.81 13.16
C ASN A 134 -7.90 5.50 13.43
N ILE A 135 -8.14 4.30 13.95
CA ILE A 135 -9.45 3.76 14.30
C ILE A 135 -9.90 4.16 15.73
N GLY A 136 -9.22 5.13 16.33
CA GLY A 136 -9.61 5.71 17.63
C GLY A 136 -9.51 4.72 18.79
N ILE A 137 -8.53 3.80 18.77
CA ILE A 137 -8.26 2.94 19.94
C ILE A 137 -7.63 3.82 21.03
N GLU A 138 -8.31 3.90 22.18
CA GLU A 138 -7.73 4.45 23.41
C GLU A 138 -6.76 3.43 24.01
N ILE A 139 -5.49 3.80 24.11
CA ILE A 139 -4.46 3.01 24.80
C ILE A 139 -4.11 3.68 26.12
N VAL A 140 -3.88 2.87 27.15
CA VAL A 140 -3.43 3.31 28.47
C VAL A 140 -2.02 2.78 28.72
N PHE A 141 -1.18 3.63 29.30
CA PHE A 141 0.15 3.24 29.76
C PHE A 141 0.02 2.44 31.06
N VAL A 142 0.65 1.28 31.10
CA VAL A 142 0.79 0.46 32.30
C VAL A 142 2.27 0.44 32.63
N GLN A 143 2.60 1.01 33.78
CA GLN A 143 3.96 0.95 34.30
C GLN A 143 4.31 -0.52 34.59
N GLY A 144 5.47 -0.94 34.11
CA GLY A 144 6.04 -2.25 34.35
C GLY A 144 6.36 -2.46 35.83
N GLY A 145 6.47 -3.72 36.19
CA GLY A 145 6.67 -4.12 37.58
C GLY A 145 6.60 -5.62 37.75
N THR A 146 6.68 -6.03 39.01
CA THR A 146 6.66 -7.43 39.42
C THR A 146 5.34 -7.73 40.13
N PHE A 147 4.66 -8.79 39.73
CA PHE A 147 3.38 -9.20 40.31
C PHE A 147 3.25 -10.73 40.34
N GLN A 148 2.28 -11.23 41.12
CA GLN A 148 1.94 -12.65 41.16
C GLN A 148 0.92 -12.96 40.06
N MET A 149 1.30 -13.79 39.10
CA MET A 149 0.43 -14.27 38.02
C MET A 149 -0.06 -15.68 38.33
N GLY A 150 -1.30 -15.99 37.97
CA GLY A 150 -1.96 -17.26 38.27
C GLY A 150 -2.65 -17.29 39.63
N SER A 151 -3.36 -18.37 39.90
CA SER A 151 -4.26 -18.48 41.05
C SER A 151 -3.57 -19.12 42.26
N SER A 152 -3.89 -18.59 43.45
CA SER A 152 -3.39 -19.12 44.72
C SER A 152 -3.93 -20.52 44.99
N ASN A 153 -3.18 -21.36 45.68
CA ASN A 153 -3.57 -22.73 45.97
C ASN A 153 -5.01 -22.83 46.53
N GLY A 154 -5.83 -23.69 45.91
CA GLY A 154 -7.21 -23.96 46.34
C GLY A 154 -8.26 -23.02 45.75
N VAL A 155 -7.89 -22.14 44.82
CA VAL A 155 -8.81 -21.25 44.08
C VAL A 155 -8.41 -21.27 42.60
N GLY A 156 -9.38 -21.29 41.69
CA GLY A 156 -9.13 -21.28 40.24
C GLY A 156 -9.15 -22.67 39.60
N ASP A 157 -9.13 -22.68 38.27
CA ASP A 157 -9.07 -23.91 37.48
C ASP A 157 -7.63 -24.45 37.40
N ASN A 158 -7.49 -25.73 37.03
CA ASN A 158 -6.20 -26.42 37.04
C ASN A 158 -5.14 -25.78 36.12
N ASP A 159 -5.55 -25.08 35.07
CA ASP A 159 -4.68 -24.38 34.11
C ASP A 159 -4.30 -22.95 34.55
N GLU A 160 -4.83 -22.47 35.68
CA GLU A 160 -4.45 -21.18 36.28
C GLU A 160 -3.29 -21.31 37.28
N HIS A 161 -2.85 -22.53 37.59
CA HIS A 161 -1.82 -22.84 38.57
C HIS A 161 -0.46 -23.22 37.93
N PRO A 162 0.65 -23.07 38.68
CA PRO A 162 0.76 -22.46 40.01
C PRO A 162 0.86 -20.93 39.92
N GLN A 163 0.48 -20.24 41.00
CA GLN A 163 0.82 -18.83 41.15
C GLN A 163 2.34 -18.64 41.17
N HIS A 164 2.86 -17.73 40.37
CA HIS A 164 4.29 -17.46 40.25
C HIS A 164 4.57 -15.98 40.01
N THR A 165 5.80 -15.55 40.31
CA THR A 165 6.24 -14.16 40.18
C THR A 165 6.63 -13.84 38.75
N VAL A 166 6.04 -12.80 38.16
CA VAL A 166 6.30 -12.32 36.80
C VAL A 166 6.73 -10.87 36.85
N THR A 167 7.78 -10.53 36.11
CA THR A 167 8.23 -9.15 35.89
C THR A 167 8.00 -8.78 34.43
N VAL A 168 7.29 -7.69 34.19
CA VAL A 168 7.05 -7.15 32.85
C VAL A 168 7.60 -5.73 32.73
N ASN A 169 8.10 -5.38 31.55
CA ASN A 169 8.48 -4.01 31.22
C ASN A 169 7.23 -3.14 31.04
N ASP A 170 7.42 -1.82 31.05
CA ASP A 170 6.40 -0.85 30.68
C ASP A 170 5.73 -1.20 29.34
N PHE A 171 4.41 -1.11 29.28
CA PHE A 171 3.65 -1.42 28.07
C PHE A 171 2.39 -0.57 27.95
N TYR A 172 1.74 -0.67 26.79
CA TYR A 172 0.44 -0.05 26.54
C TYR A 172 -0.60 -1.14 26.26
N ILE A 173 -1.82 -0.96 26.77
CA ILE A 173 -2.95 -1.84 26.49
C ILE A 173 -4.18 -1.03 26.08
N GLY A 174 -5.04 -1.60 25.25
CA GLY A 174 -6.33 -0.98 24.92
C GLY A 174 -7.17 -0.82 26.19
N LYS A 175 -7.72 0.38 26.40
CA LYS A 175 -8.65 0.64 27.52
C LYS A 175 -9.94 -0.18 27.41
N TYR A 176 -10.32 -0.50 26.18
CA TYR A 176 -11.48 -1.29 25.83
C TYR A 176 -11.10 -2.37 24.83
N GLU A 177 -11.93 -3.41 24.74
CA GLU A 177 -11.83 -4.41 23.68
C GLU A 177 -12.02 -3.76 22.31
N VAL A 178 -11.39 -4.37 21.29
CA VAL A 178 -11.53 -3.93 19.91
C VAL A 178 -12.99 -4.12 19.47
N THR A 179 -13.62 -3.03 19.03
CA THR A 179 -15.00 -3.07 18.54
C THR A 179 -15.10 -3.62 17.13
N GLN A 180 -16.24 -4.20 16.77
CA GLN A 180 -16.50 -4.66 15.39
C GLN A 180 -16.40 -3.54 14.35
N LYS A 181 -16.72 -2.30 14.75
CA LYS A 181 -16.53 -1.12 13.90
C LYS A 181 -15.04 -0.90 13.60
N GLN A 182 -14.20 -0.90 14.63
CA GLN A 182 -12.74 -0.76 14.51
C GLN A 182 -12.12 -1.89 13.68
N TRP A 183 -12.55 -3.14 13.89
CA TRP A 183 -12.11 -4.28 13.09
C TRP A 183 -12.40 -4.09 11.60
N LYS A 184 -13.62 -3.69 11.25
CA LYS A 184 -14.04 -3.43 9.87
C LYS A 184 -13.28 -2.27 9.22
N GLU A 185 -12.89 -1.26 10.00
CA GLU A 185 -12.08 -0.14 9.48
C GLU A 185 -10.66 -0.57 9.08
N ILE A 186 -10.10 -1.61 9.73
CA ILE A 186 -8.79 -2.18 9.38
C ILE A 186 -8.90 -3.24 8.28
N MET A 187 -9.83 -4.18 8.42
CA MET A 187 -9.95 -5.34 7.52
C MET A 187 -10.73 -5.04 6.24
N GLY A 188 -11.45 -3.90 6.19
CA GLY A 188 -12.42 -3.62 5.16
C GLY A 188 -13.69 -4.49 5.28
N THR A 189 -14.59 -4.38 4.30
CA THR A 189 -15.71 -5.32 4.14
C THR A 189 -15.16 -6.66 3.65
N SER A 190 -15.18 -7.67 4.52
CA SER A 190 -14.81 -9.05 4.18
C SER A 190 -15.45 -9.49 2.87
N THR A 191 -14.60 -9.96 1.96
CA THR A 191 -14.94 -10.70 0.74
C THR A 191 -15.96 -11.79 1.06
N SER A 192 -17.17 -11.70 0.51
CA SER A 192 -18.06 -12.84 0.40
C SER A 192 -17.42 -13.83 -0.58
N LEU A 193 -16.78 -14.89 -0.07
CA LEU A 193 -16.67 -16.11 -0.85
C LEU A 193 -18.09 -16.67 -0.91
N SER A 194 -18.77 -16.44 -2.03
CA SER A 194 -19.96 -17.21 -2.38
C SER A 194 -19.51 -18.67 -2.52
N ASN A 195 -19.96 -19.52 -1.60
CA ASN A 195 -19.92 -20.97 -1.76
C ASN A 195 -20.81 -21.42 -2.91
#